data_AF-A0A5Z0FHT1-F1
#
_entry.id   AF-A0A5Z0FHT1-F1
#
_cell.length_a   1.000
_cell.length_b   1.000
_cell.length_c   1.000
_cell.angle_alpha   90.00
_cell.angle_beta   90.00
_cell.angle_gamma   90.00
#
_symmetry.space_group_name_H-M   'P 1'
#
loop_
_entity.id
_entity.type
_entity.pdbx_description
1 polymer ?
#
loop_
_entity_poly.entity_id
_entity_poly.type
_entity_poly.pdbx_seq_one_letter_code
_entity_poly.pdbx_strand_id
1 'polypeptide(L)'
;MKYYKMMYNGQHNDVDNWINCIKPDIKNNDKYALLESKPITNWQTPSFEIDKDDGKILTDLISNVYNWRIVSPKFINLMQDLIKDCVQYLDVEIKSQEINYYDCKIMHVIKSLEALDYEHSVYTYMGDNN
;
A
#
# COMPACT_ATOMS: atom_id res chain seq x y z
N MET A 1 0.23 23.97 9.85
CA MET A 1 -0.26 22.76 9.16
C MET A 1 0.32 21.55 9.89
N LYS A 2 -0.47 20.52 10.20
CA LYS A 2 0.01 19.29 10.84
C LYS A 2 0.16 18.21 9.78
N TYR A 3 1.25 17.45 9.83
CA TYR A 3 1.50 16.31 8.94
C TYR A 3 1.37 15.01 9.73
N TYR A 4 0.86 13.97 9.08
CA TYR A 4 0.63 12.66 9.69
C TYR A 4 1.18 11.56 8.78
N LYS A 5 1.74 10.51 9.37
CA LYS A 5 2.15 9.30 8.64
C LYS A 5 0.93 8.43 8.40
N MET A 6 0.59 8.20 7.13
CA MET A 6 -0.40 7.20 6.76
C MET A 6 0.23 5.82 6.89
N MET A 7 -0.33 4.97 7.74
CA MET A 7 0.13 3.60 7.95
C MET A 7 -1.04 2.71 8.38
N TYR A 8 -0.94 1.43 8.03
CA TYR A 8 -1.81 0.41 8.59
C TYR A 8 -1.58 0.32 10.11
N ASN A 9 -2.65 0.36 10.89
CA ASN A 9 -2.55 0.30 12.35
C ASN A 9 -2.62 -1.16 12.83
N GLY A 10 -1.53 -1.90 12.65
CA GLY A 10 -1.44 -3.30 13.07
C GLY A 10 -1.48 -3.54 14.60
N GLN A 11 -1.68 -2.50 15.41
CA GLN A 11 -1.77 -2.57 16.87
C GLN A 11 -3.15 -2.09 17.39
N HIS A 12 -4.11 -1.87 16.49
CA HIS A 12 -5.47 -1.53 16.89
C HIS A 12 -6.15 -2.72 17.59
N ASN A 13 -7.03 -2.46 18.54
CA ASN A 13 -7.74 -3.52 19.29
C ASN A 13 -8.59 -4.43 18.39
N ASP A 14 -8.96 -3.96 17.20
CA ASP A 14 -9.76 -4.71 16.23
C ASP A 14 -8.91 -5.29 15.09
N VAL A 15 -7.58 -5.26 15.18
CA VAL A 15 -6.69 -5.72 14.10
C VAL A 15 -6.95 -7.16 13.69
N ASP A 16 -7.33 -8.02 14.66
CA ASP A 16 -7.68 -9.43 14.42
C ASP A 16 -8.95 -9.60 13.56
N ASN A 17 -9.75 -8.53 13.39
CA ASN A 17 -10.92 -8.53 12.52
C ASN A 17 -10.59 -8.06 11.10
N TRP A 18 -9.38 -7.55 10.84
CA TRP A 18 -9.00 -6.99 9.55
C TRP A 18 -8.29 -8.02 8.68
N ILE A 19 -8.52 -7.94 7.38
CA ILE A 19 -7.90 -8.82 6.40
C ILE A 19 -6.49 -8.32 6.06
N ASN A 20 -5.52 -9.24 6.11
CA ASN A 20 -4.18 -9.06 5.57
C ASN A 20 -3.96 -9.90 4.31
N CYS A 21 -3.21 -9.35 3.36
CA CYS A 21 -2.82 -10.02 2.13
C CYS A 21 -1.40 -10.61 2.26
N ILE A 22 -1.31 -11.94 2.35
CA ILE A 22 -0.06 -12.62 2.73
C ILE A 22 0.63 -13.38 1.60
N LYS A 23 -0.08 -13.75 0.51
CA LYS A 23 0.51 -14.48 -0.62
C LYS A 23 0.50 -13.59 -1.87
N PRO A 24 1.57 -12.83 -2.09
CA PRO A 24 1.69 -12.02 -3.29
C PRO A 24 2.27 -12.81 -4.46
N ASP A 25 1.74 -12.55 -5.65
CA ASP A 25 2.41 -12.76 -6.93
C ASP A 25 2.62 -11.40 -7.57
N ILE A 26 3.84 -10.86 -7.42
CA ILE A 26 4.21 -9.55 -7.96
C ILE A 26 4.69 -9.60 -9.41
N LYS A 27 4.61 -10.76 -10.07
CA LYS A 27 5.13 -10.97 -11.43
C LYS A 27 6.60 -10.55 -11.51
N ASN A 28 6.94 -9.70 -12.48
CA ASN A 28 8.28 -9.17 -12.69
C ASN A 28 8.47 -7.75 -12.12
N ASN A 29 7.55 -7.27 -11.28
CA ASN A 29 7.76 -6.00 -10.60
C ASN A 29 8.84 -6.15 -9.51
N ASP A 30 9.57 -5.07 -9.24
CA ASP A 30 10.43 -4.98 -8.06
C ASP A 30 9.56 -4.82 -6.80
N LYS A 31 9.87 -5.53 -5.71
CA LYS A 31 9.21 -5.33 -4.41
C LYS A 31 9.37 -3.89 -3.88
N TYR A 32 10.37 -3.17 -4.36
CA TYR A 32 10.65 -1.77 -4.08
C TYR A 32 10.18 -0.80 -5.17
N ALA A 33 9.40 -1.25 -6.16
CA ALA A 33 8.97 -0.43 -7.31
C ALA A 33 8.27 0.89 -6.93
N LEU A 34 7.65 0.95 -5.74
CA LEU A 34 6.92 2.12 -5.26
C LEU A 34 7.78 3.10 -4.44
N LEU A 35 9.08 2.84 -4.25
CA LEU A 35 9.97 3.73 -3.51
C LEU A 35 10.34 4.98 -4.31
N GLU A 36 10.55 4.82 -5.62
CA GLU A 36 10.87 5.94 -6.49
C GLU A 36 9.62 6.76 -6.81
N SER A 37 9.64 8.05 -6.48
CA SER A 37 8.52 8.96 -6.76
C SER A 37 8.48 9.41 -8.21
N LYS A 38 8.29 8.44 -9.13
CA LYS A 38 8.15 8.63 -10.57
C LYS A 38 7.03 7.75 -11.10
N PRO A 39 6.33 8.15 -12.18
CA PRO A 39 5.34 7.29 -12.82
C PRO A 39 5.93 5.96 -13.27
N ILE A 40 5.19 4.87 -13.02
CA ILE A 40 5.54 3.52 -13.48
C ILE A 40 4.76 3.24 -14.76
N THR A 41 5.46 2.97 -15.86
CA THR A 41 4.87 2.77 -17.20
C THR A 41 4.81 1.32 -17.63
N ASN A 42 5.62 0.45 -17.03
CA ASN A 42 5.74 -0.98 -17.36
C ASN A 42 5.09 -1.88 -16.30
N TRP A 43 4.08 -1.36 -15.57
CA TRP A 43 3.42 -2.06 -14.49
C TRP A 43 2.83 -3.40 -14.93
N GLN A 44 3.14 -4.46 -14.20
CA GLN A 44 2.53 -5.78 -14.39
C GLN A 44 1.52 -5.99 -13.26
N THR A 45 0.24 -6.21 -13.56
CA THR A 45 -0.78 -6.34 -12.52
C THR A 45 -0.45 -7.50 -11.55
N PRO A 46 -0.11 -7.20 -10.29
CA PRO A 46 0.17 -8.20 -9.29
C PRO A 46 -1.14 -8.75 -8.72
N SER A 47 -1.07 -9.91 -8.08
CA SER A 47 -2.20 -10.44 -7.32
C SER A 47 -1.82 -10.76 -5.88
N PHE A 48 -2.76 -10.53 -4.98
CA PHE A 48 -2.61 -10.78 -3.55
C PHE A 48 -3.74 -11.67 -3.07
N GLU A 49 -3.40 -12.80 -2.43
CA GLU A 49 -4.38 -13.65 -1.78
C GLU A 49 -4.57 -13.22 -0.32
N ILE A 50 -5.85 -13.14 0.08
CA ILE A 50 -6.27 -12.92 1.45
C ILE A 50 -5.95 -14.17 2.30
N ASP A 51 -5.46 -13.96 3.52
CA ASP A 51 -5.41 -15.04 4.49
C ASP A 51 -6.84 -15.42 4.93
N LYS A 52 -7.23 -16.67 4.68
CA LYS A 52 -8.55 -17.20 5.05
C LYS A 52 -8.73 -17.37 6.56
N ASP A 53 -7.62 -17.43 7.29
CA ASP A 53 -7.60 -17.63 8.75
C ASP A 53 -7.52 -16.30 9.51
N ASP A 54 -7.45 -15.17 8.78
CA ASP A 54 -7.39 -13.82 9.33
C ASP A 54 -8.80 -13.20 9.46
N GLY A 55 -8.86 -11.90 9.74
CA GLY A 55 -10.09 -11.14 9.91
C GLY A 55 -11.09 -11.23 8.75
N LYS A 56 -12.26 -10.60 8.94
CA LYS A 56 -13.35 -10.59 7.94
C LYS A 56 -13.57 -9.24 7.27
N ILE A 57 -12.87 -8.20 7.74
CA ILE A 57 -13.07 -6.82 7.32
C ILE A 57 -11.94 -6.43 6.38
N LEU A 58 -12.26 -6.14 5.13
CA LEU A 58 -11.35 -5.45 4.23
C LEU A 58 -11.40 -3.95 4.50
N THR A 59 -10.28 -3.38 4.95
CA THR A 59 -10.17 -1.95 5.25
C THR A 59 -9.95 -1.12 3.98
N ASP A 60 -10.18 0.19 4.06
CA ASP A 60 -9.95 1.11 2.93
C ASP A 60 -8.45 1.27 2.57
N LEU A 61 -7.54 0.90 3.49
CA LEU A 61 -6.10 0.76 3.29
C LEU A 61 -5.69 -0.67 3.68
N ILE A 62 -5.41 -1.50 2.69
CA ILE A 62 -5.28 -2.95 2.83
C ILE A 62 -3.82 -3.31 3.13
N SER A 63 -3.62 -4.03 4.23
CA SER A 63 -2.30 -4.51 4.64
C SER A 63 -1.79 -5.61 3.69
N ASN A 64 -0.49 -5.60 3.44
CA ASN A 64 0.21 -6.66 2.71
C ASN A 64 1.68 -6.70 3.11
N VAL A 65 2.34 -7.81 2.78
CA VAL A 65 3.75 -8.09 3.13
C VAL A 65 4.77 -7.10 2.57
N TYR A 66 4.44 -6.33 1.52
CA TYR A 66 5.33 -5.32 0.94
C TYR A 66 5.02 -3.89 1.39
N ASN A 67 4.03 -3.71 2.28
CA ASN A 67 3.51 -2.39 2.66
C ASN A 67 3.10 -1.52 1.46
N TRP A 68 2.73 -2.14 0.34
CA TRP A 68 2.19 -1.42 -0.81
C TRP A 68 0.85 -0.81 -0.43
N ARG A 69 0.58 0.42 -0.86
CA ARG A 69 -0.63 1.16 -0.45
C ARG A 69 -1.81 0.73 -1.31
N ILE A 70 -2.30 -0.48 -1.08
CA ILE A 70 -3.51 -0.98 -1.72
C ILE A 70 -4.71 -0.28 -1.08
N VAL A 71 -5.51 0.41 -1.89
CA VAL A 71 -6.64 1.23 -1.45
C VAL A 71 -7.94 0.81 -2.12
N SER A 72 -9.04 0.97 -1.40
CA SER A 72 -10.39 0.63 -1.89
C SER A 72 -10.90 1.67 -2.91
N PRO A 73 -11.92 1.31 -3.72
CA PRO A 73 -12.62 2.27 -4.59
C PRO A 73 -13.20 3.46 -3.81
N LYS A 74 -13.66 3.22 -2.58
CA LYS A 74 -14.19 4.28 -1.70
C LYS A 74 -13.11 5.30 -1.33
N PHE A 75 -11.91 4.85 -0.99
CA PHE A 75 -10.78 5.74 -0.72
C PHE A 75 -10.45 6.58 -1.96
N ILE A 76 -10.38 5.95 -3.13
CA ILE A 76 -10.08 6.63 -4.40
C ILE A 76 -11.13 7.71 -4.66
N ASN A 77 -12.42 7.39 -4.56
CA ASN A 77 -13.49 8.35 -4.78
C ASN A 77 -13.44 9.55 -3.83
N LEU A 78 -13.05 9.34 -2.57
CA LEU A 78 -12.94 10.41 -1.57
C LEU A 78 -11.70 11.29 -1.78
N MET A 79 -10.60 10.71 -2.28
CA MET A 79 -9.30 11.38 -2.32
C MET A 79 -8.90 11.88 -3.71
N GLN A 80 -9.46 11.34 -4.79
CA GLN A 80 -8.99 11.56 -6.16
C GLN A 80 -8.77 13.04 -6.48
N ASP A 81 -9.71 13.93 -6.17
CA ASP A 81 -9.58 15.34 -6.50
C ASP A 81 -8.50 16.07 -5.68
N LEU A 82 -8.25 15.61 -4.45
CA LEU A 82 -7.26 16.19 -3.54
C LEU A 82 -5.83 15.82 -3.91
N ILE A 83 -5.61 14.64 -4.49
CA ILE A 83 -4.27 14.09 -4.71
C ILE A 83 -3.99 13.65 -6.16
N LYS A 84 -4.91 13.89 -7.11
CA LYS A 84 -4.81 13.46 -8.53
C LYS A 84 -3.46 13.73 -9.17
N ASP A 85 -2.85 14.87 -8.87
CA ASP A 85 -1.61 15.29 -9.51
C ASP A 85 -0.37 14.71 -8.83
N CYS A 86 -0.53 14.06 -7.68
CA CYS A 86 0.55 13.55 -6.83
C CYS A 86 0.62 12.02 -6.82
N VAL A 87 -0.44 11.33 -7.24
CA VAL A 87 -0.51 9.86 -7.19
C VAL A 87 -0.86 9.25 -8.55
N GLN A 88 -0.34 8.06 -8.79
CA GLN A 88 -0.75 7.15 -9.85
C GLN A 88 -1.45 5.96 -9.21
N TYR A 89 -2.63 5.61 -9.70
CA TYR A 89 -3.32 4.39 -9.30
C TYR A 89 -2.94 3.26 -10.26
N LEU A 90 -2.37 2.20 -9.71
CA LEU A 90 -1.91 1.01 -10.43
C LEU A 90 -2.85 -0.15 -10.17
N ASP A 91 -3.06 -0.99 -11.19
CA ASP A 91 -3.95 -2.15 -11.08
C ASP A 91 -3.40 -3.19 -10.10
N VAL A 92 -4.30 -3.86 -9.39
CA VAL A 92 -3.98 -4.99 -8.50
C VAL A 92 -5.19 -5.92 -8.42
N GLU A 93 -4.93 -7.21 -8.34
CA GLU A 93 -5.96 -8.22 -8.07
C GLU A 93 -5.92 -8.62 -6.60
N ILE A 94 -7.06 -8.61 -5.93
CA ILE A 94 -7.20 -9.18 -4.58
C ILE A 94 -8.09 -10.43 -4.68
N LYS A 95 -7.49 -11.58 -4.38
CA LYS A 95 -8.11 -12.89 -4.49
C LYS A 95 -8.56 -13.37 -3.11
N SER A 96 -9.79 -13.84 -3.02
CA SER A 96 -10.26 -14.69 -1.92
C SER A 96 -10.98 -15.90 -2.50
N GLN A 97 -11.08 -16.98 -1.72
CA GLN A 97 -11.77 -18.21 -2.12
C GLN A 97 -13.28 -17.99 -2.33
N GLU A 98 -13.85 -16.94 -1.73
CA GLU A 98 -15.29 -16.69 -1.72
C GLU A 98 -15.68 -15.42 -2.49
N ILE A 99 -14.83 -14.38 -2.45
CA ILE A 99 -15.13 -13.07 -3.03
C ILE A 99 -13.84 -12.48 -3.62
N ASN A 100 -13.88 -12.10 -4.90
CA ASN A 100 -12.86 -11.21 -5.44
C ASN A 100 -13.22 -9.77 -5.08
N TYR A 101 -12.28 -9.05 -4.49
CA TYR A 101 -12.45 -7.64 -4.19
C TYR A 101 -12.01 -6.84 -5.41
N TYR A 102 -13.00 -6.43 -6.21
CA TYR A 102 -12.78 -5.72 -7.46
C TYR A 102 -12.38 -4.25 -7.23
N ASP A 103 -11.71 -3.69 -8.24
CA ASP A 103 -11.41 -2.26 -8.38
C ASP A 103 -10.51 -1.61 -7.33
N CYS A 104 -9.92 -2.40 -6.42
CA CYS A 104 -8.83 -1.91 -5.58
C CYS A 104 -7.63 -1.51 -6.46
N LYS A 105 -6.89 -0.49 -6.01
CA LYS A 105 -5.69 0.00 -6.71
C LYS A 105 -4.53 0.13 -5.75
N ILE A 106 -3.32 0.01 -6.26
CA ILE A 106 -2.12 0.46 -5.54
C ILE A 106 -1.98 1.96 -5.77
N MET A 107 -2.00 2.74 -4.68
CA MET A 107 -1.74 4.17 -4.70
C MET A 107 -0.23 4.43 -4.65
N HIS A 108 0.34 4.72 -5.81
CA HIS A 108 1.75 5.09 -5.96
C HIS A 108 1.92 6.60 -5.89
N VAL A 109 2.88 7.10 -5.10
CA VAL A 109 3.16 8.55 -5.00
C VAL A 109 4.20 8.91 -6.05
N ILE A 110 3.83 9.73 -7.03
CA ILE A 110 4.65 10.08 -8.19
C ILE A 110 5.25 11.50 -8.13
N LYS A 111 4.86 12.27 -7.11
CA LYS A 111 5.48 13.56 -6.80
C LYS A 111 5.81 13.56 -5.32
N SER A 112 7.10 13.53 -5.01
CA SER A 112 7.61 13.76 -3.67
C SER A 112 8.68 14.84 -3.70
N LEU A 113 8.90 15.44 -2.54
CA LEU A 113 10.04 16.31 -2.29
C LEU A 113 11.05 15.50 -1.47
N GLU A 114 12.34 15.79 -1.62
CA GLU A 114 13.34 15.38 -0.63
C GLU A 114 12.99 16.07 0.69
N ALA A 115 12.28 15.34 1.56
CA ALA A 115 11.66 15.89 2.75
C ALA A 115 12.18 15.22 4.04
N LEU A 116 13.06 14.23 3.92
CA LEU A 116 13.70 13.61 5.07
C LEU A 116 14.85 14.50 5.52
N ASP A 117 14.70 15.09 6.70
CA ASP A 117 15.76 15.82 7.39
C ASP A 117 16.68 14.83 8.11
N TYR A 118 17.71 14.35 7.42
CA TYR A 118 18.66 13.40 8.00
C TYR A 118 19.57 14.01 9.07
N GLU A 119 19.66 15.34 9.16
CA GLU A 119 20.51 16.02 10.14
C GLU A 119 19.82 16.10 11.51
N HIS A 120 18.51 16.34 11.52
CA HIS A 120 17.75 16.57 12.76
C HIS A 120 16.79 15.44 13.12
N SER A 121 16.55 14.47 12.23
CA SER A 121 15.70 13.32 12.55
C SER A 121 16.44 12.31 13.42
N VAL A 122 15.77 11.83 14.47
CA VAL A 122 16.22 10.64 15.22
C VAL A 122 15.66 9.40 14.51
N TYR A 123 16.53 8.63 13.86
CA TYR A 123 16.16 7.39 13.17
C TYR A 123 17.25 6.33 13.33
N THR A 124 16.86 5.07 13.16
CA THR A 124 17.78 3.94 13.10
C THR A 124 17.78 3.40 11.68
N TYR A 125 18.95 3.33 11.05
CA TYR A 125 19.10 2.66 9.77
C TYR A 125 19.01 1.14 9.98
N MET A 126 18.07 0.49 9.29
CA MET A 126 17.99 -0.96 9.24
C MET A 126 18.52 -1.43 7.88
N GLY A 127 19.85 -1.37 7.72
CA GLY A 127 20.53 -1.88 6.53
C GLY A 127 22.01 -2.14 6.85
N ASP A 128 22.47 -3.30 6.36
CA ASP A 128 23.79 -3.94 6.54
C ASP A 128 24.20 -4.27 7.98
N ASN A 129 23.59 -5.33 8.52
CA ASN A 129 24.37 -6.27 9.33
C ASN A 129 25.23 -7.10 8.37
N ASN A 130 26.54 -6.91 8.39
CA ASN A 130 27.45 -8.01 8.02
C ASN A 130 27.19 -9.21 8.93
#